data_AF-A0A2A2Q375-F1
#
_entry.id   AF-A0A2A2Q375-F1
#
_cell.length_a   1.000
_cell.length_b   1.000
_cell.length_c   1.000
_cell.angle_alpha   90.00
_cell.angle_beta   90.00
_cell.angle_gamma   90.00
#
_symmetry.space_group_name_H-M   'P 1'
#
loop_
_entity.id
_entity.type
_entity.pdbx_description
1 polymer ?
#
loop_
_entity_poly.entity_id
_entity_poly.type
_entity_poly.pdbx_seq_one_letter_code
_entity_poly.pdbx_strand_id
1 'polypeptide(L)'
;MAKKLKQAQFTHCKVVITSHPKAPWRVSYPVDENGVTRRKRRMFSTEQKALDFAAGHEKEVADHGVRFGSITAEARRAFDY
;
A
#
# COMPACT_ATOMS: atom_id res chain seq x y z
N MET A 1 -12.44 24.50 -13.20
CA MET A 1 -13.23 23.26 -13.03
C MET A 1 -12.30 22.13 -12.61
N ALA A 2 -12.14 21.88 -11.30
CA ALA A 2 -11.32 20.77 -10.83
C ALA A 2 -12.14 19.48 -11.00
N LYS A 3 -11.87 18.71 -12.07
CA LYS A 3 -12.32 17.32 -12.14
C LYS A 3 -11.70 16.64 -10.92
N LYS A 4 -12.50 16.40 -9.87
CA LYS A 4 -12.12 15.54 -8.76
C LYS A 4 -11.82 14.19 -9.40
N LEU A 5 -10.54 13.94 -9.68
CA LEU A 5 -10.03 12.62 -10.01
C LEU A 5 -10.63 11.71 -8.97
N LYS A 6 -11.52 10.80 -9.41
CA LYS A 6 -12.10 9.78 -8.55
C LYS A 6 -10.93 9.23 -7.76
N GLN A 7 -10.89 9.47 -6.44
CA GLN A 7 -9.90 8.85 -5.57
C GLN A 7 -9.89 7.40 -5.99
N ALA A 8 -8.78 6.93 -6.56
CA ALA A 8 -8.64 5.54 -6.97
C ALA A 8 -9.06 4.73 -5.73
N GLN A 9 -10.20 4.04 -5.84
CA GLN A 9 -10.78 3.34 -4.71
C GLN A 9 -9.98 2.06 -4.58
N PHE A 10 -8.82 2.20 -3.93
CA PHE A 10 -8.03 1.06 -3.51
C PHE A 10 -8.84 0.32 -2.45
N THR A 11 -9.00 -0.99 -2.64
CA THR A 11 -9.73 -1.88 -1.74
C THR A 11 -9.02 -1.99 -0.39
N HIS A 12 -7.69 -2.00 -0.39
CA HIS A 12 -6.88 -2.21 0.81
C HIS A 12 -6.09 -0.98 1.24
N CYS A 13 -5.67 -0.15 0.29
CA CYS A 13 -4.94 1.09 0.55
C CYS A 13 -5.90 2.28 0.69
N LYS A 14 -5.50 3.30 1.44
CA LYS A 14 -6.25 4.58 1.53
C LYS A 14 -5.31 5.75 1.37
N VAL A 15 -5.49 6.51 0.29
CA VAL A 15 -4.71 7.72 0.01
C VAL A 15 -5.51 8.93 0.46
N VAL A 16 -4.93 9.78 1.31
CA VAL A 16 -5.55 11.01 1.81
C VAL A 16 -4.58 12.17 1.75
N ILE A 17 -5.11 13.37 1.51
CA ILE A 17 -4.34 14.61 1.61
C ILE A 17 -4.39 15.09 3.06
N THR A 18 -3.26 15.56 3.57
CA THR A 18 -3.03 16.04 4.94
C THR A 18 -2.46 17.45 4.89
N SER A 19 -2.57 18.18 6.01
CA SER A 19 -2.06 19.56 6.14
C SER A 19 -0.53 19.67 6.21
N HIS A 20 0.22 18.58 5.93
CA HIS A 20 1.66 18.58 6.07
C HIS A 20 2.34 19.29 4.89
N PRO A 21 3.14 20.36 5.11
CA PRO A 21 3.58 21.26 4.05
C PRO A 21 4.56 20.63 3.05
N LYS A 22 5.37 19.66 3.49
CA LYS A 22 6.38 18.99 2.64
C LYS A 22 5.96 17.61 2.11
N ALA A 23 4.89 17.04 2.67
CA ALA A 23 4.47 15.67 2.39
C ALA A 23 2.95 15.52 2.56
N PRO A 24 2.16 16.24 1.74
CA PRO A 24 0.73 16.32 1.95
C PRO A 24 0.02 14.98 1.71
N TRP A 25 0.60 14.06 0.95
CA TRP A 25 -0.05 12.80 0.58
C TRP A 25 0.26 11.69 1.58
N ARG A 26 -0.76 11.13 2.22
CA ARG A 26 -0.62 10.02 3.17
C ARG A 26 -1.33 8.79 2.66
N VAL A 27 -0.60 7.68 2.54
CA VAL A 27 -1.14 6.36 2.20
C VAL A 27 -1.19 5.51 3.46
N SER A 28 -2.35 4.94 3.76
CA SER A 28 -2.56 3.99 4.85
C SER A 28 -2.80 2.60 4.27
N TYR A 29 -2.00 1.62 4.65
CA TYR A 29 -1.98 0.30 4.03
C TYR A 29 -1.83 -0.81 5.10
N PRO A 30 -2.41 -2.00 4.89
CA PRO A 30 -2.26 -3.13 5.79
C PRO A 30 -0.86 -3.76 5.62
N VAL A 31 -0.27 -4.18 6.73
CA VAL A 31 1.02 -4.87 6.82
C VAL A 31 0.87 -5.97 7.86
N ASP A 32 1.33 -7.17 7.56
CA ASP A 32 1.44 -8.22 8.56
C ASP A 32 2.72 -8.02 9.37
N GLU A 33 2.59 -7.95 10.69
CA GLU A 33 3.71 -7.85 11.61
C GLU A 33 3.48 -8.88 12.72
N ASN A 34 4.26 -9.96 12.70
CA ASN A 34 4.15 -11.10 13.63
C ASN A 34 2.79 -11.83 13.57
N GLY A 35 2.21 -12.03 12.37
CA GLY A 35 0.93 -12.71 12.19
C GLY A 35 -0.29 -11.87 12.56
N VAL A 36 -0.09 -10.58 12.81
CA VAL A 36 -1.15 -9.61 13.07
C VAL A 36 -1.16 -8.56 11.98
N THR A 37 -2.31 -8.43 11.29
CA THR A 37 -2.52 -7.35 10.32
C THR A 37 -2.61 -6.01 11.03
N ARG A 38 -1.61 -5.16 10.86
CA ARG A 38 -1.56 -3.77 11.34
C ARG A 38 -1.63 -2.81 10.17
N ARG A 39 -2.17 -1.61 10.38
CA ARG A 39 -2.16 -0.56 9.34
C ARG A 39 -0.97 0.36 9.54
N LYS A 40 -0.05 0.41 8.57
CA LYS A 40 1.03 1.40 8.53
C LYS A 40 0.60 2.59 7.68
N ARG A 41 1.24 3.73 7.93
CA ARG A 41 0.99 5.00 7.25
C ARG A 41 2.30 5.53 6.70
N ARG A 42 2.32 5.90 5.42
CA ARG A 42 3.49 6.50 4.77
C ARG A 42 3.08 7.81 4.12
N MET A 43 3.94 8.82 4.24
CA MET A 43 3.72 10.14 3.68
C MET A 43 4.62 10.35 2.46
N PHE A 44 4.10 11.08 1.47
CA PHE A 44 4.72 11.35 0.20
C PHE A 44 4.57 12.83 -0.16
N SER A 45 5.59 13.36 -0.83
CA SER A 45 5.61 14.75 -1.31
C SER A 45 4.71 14.97 -2.52
N THR A 46 4.54 13.96 -3.37
CA THR A 46 3.76 14.05 -4.62
C THR A 46 2.62 13.04 -4.67
N GLU A 47 1.53 13.42 -5.35
CA GLU A 47 0.35 12.56 -5.56
C GLU A 47 0.73 11.28 -6.28
N GLN A 48 1.48 11.42 -7.38
CA GLN A 48 1.91 10.32 -8.22
C GLN A 48 2.62 9.23 -7.40
N LYS A 49 3.60 9.60 -6.56
CA LYS A 49 4.31 8.64 -5.69
C LYS A 49 3.39 7.93 -4.70
N ALA A 50 2.37 8.63 -4.19
CA ALA A 50 1.40 8.04 -3.28
C ALA A 50 0.49 7.03 -4.01
N LEU A 51 0.07 7.35 -5.24
CA LEU A 51 -0.74 6.48 -6.08
C LEU A 51 0.05 5.25 -6.56
N ASP A 52 1.28 5.43 -7.03
CA ASP A 52 2.18 4.34 -7.43
C ASP A 52 2.45 3.39 -6.26
N PHE A 53 2.69 3.93 -5.06
CA PHE A 53 2.85 3.11 -3.86
C PHE A 53 1.57 2.35 -3.52
N ALA A 54 0.40 2.99 -3.56
CA ALA A 54 -0.87 2.35 -3.27
C ALA A 54 -1.22 1.25 -4.28
N ALA A 55 -0.95 1.47 -5.57
CA ALA A 55 -1.19 0.52 -6.65
C ALA A 55 -0.24 -0.69 -6.54
N GLY A 56 1.05 -0.46 -6.29
CA GLY A 56 2.03 -1.53 -6.05
C GLY A 56 1.60 -2.41 -4.88
N HIS A 57 1.25 -1.79 -3.75
CA HIS A 57 0.88 -2.53 -2.55
C HIS A 57 -0.47 -3.23 -2.65
N GLU A 58 -1.43 -2.67 -3.39
CA GLU A 58 -2.69 -3.34 -3.67
C GLU A 58 -2.49 -4.59 -4.54
N LYS A 59 -1.61 -4.52 -5.53
CA LYS A 59 -1.23 -5.69 -6.33
C LYS A 59 -0.55 -6.76 -5.47
N GLU A 60 0.38 -6.37 -4.59
CA GLU A 60 1.04 -7.29 -3.64
C GLU A 60 0.03 -7.98 -2.71
N VAL A 61 -0.96 -7.24 -2.19
CA VAL A 61 -2.01 -7.79 -1.33
C VAL A 61 -2.98 -8.67 -2.12
N ALA A 62 -3.31 -8.33 -3.37
CA ALA A 62 -4.21 -9.12 -4.20
C ALA A 62 -3.58 -10.44 -4.67
N ASP A 63 -2.29 -10.43 -5.01
CA ASP A 63 -1.57 -11.60 -5.52
C ASP A 63 -1.28 -12.62 -4.40
N HIS A 64 -0.91 -12.14 -3.21
CA HIS A 64 -0.44 -12.99 -2.12
C HIS A 64 -1.41 -13.10 -0.93
N GLY A 65 -2.50 -12.32 -0.92
CA GLY A 65 -3.28 -12.06 0.29
C GLY A 65 -2.45 -11.32 1.34
N VAL A 66 -3.07 -10.90 2.45
CA VAL A 66 -2.37 -10.30 3.61
C VAL A 66 -1.50 -11.34 4.36
N ARG A 67 -0.98 -12.37 3.66
CA ARG A 67 -0.10 -13.42 4.20
C ARG A 67 1.37 -13.03 4.03
N PHE A 68 1.75 -11.85 4.49
CA PHE A 68 3.17 -11.51 4.70
C PHE A 68 3.60 -11.76 6.15
N GLY A 69 3.22 -12.91 6.71
CA GLY A 69 3.63 -13.38 8.03
C GLY A 69 4.48 -14.65 8.05
N SER A 70 4.55 -15.40 6.95
CA SER A 70 5.32 -16.64 6.87
C SER A 70 5.49 -17.13 5.44
N ILE A 71 6.33 -16.45 4.65
CA ILE A 71 7.01 -17.16 3.57
C ILE A 71 8.09 -17.99 4.29
N THR A 72 7.78 -19.25 4.59
CA THR A 72 8.83 -20.21 4.92
C THR A 72 9.83 -20.24 3.76
N ALA A 73 11.09 -20.57 4.02
CA ALA A 73 12.12 -20.61 2.97
C ALA A 73 11.69 -21.47 1.75
N GLU A 74 10.80 -22.45 1.96
CA GLU A 74 10.17 -23.26 0.92
C GLU A 74 9.28 -22.49 -0.06
N ALA A 75 8.45 -21.55 0.38
CA ALA A 75 7.61 -20.75 -0.53
C ALA A 75 8.44 -19.77 -1.38
N ARG A 76 9.65 -19.40 -0.90
CA ARG A 76 10.61 -18.58 -1.67
C ARG A 76 11.27 -19.36 -2.80
N ARG A 77 11.48 -20.68 -2.63
CA ARG A 77 12.04 -21.57 -3.65
C ARG A 77 11.07 -21.92 -4.78
N ALA A 78 9.76 -21.76 -4.57
CA ALA A 78 8.76 -22.00 -5.61
C ALA A 78 8.77 -20.98 -6.76
N PHE A 79 9.51 -19.87 -6.60
CA PHE A 79 9.62 -18.79 -7.58
C PHE A 79 11.02 -18.66 -8.21
N ASP A 80 11.93 -19.62 -7.95
CA ASP A 80 13.30 -19.67 -8.51
C ASP A 80 13.36 -20.58 -9.78
N TYR A 81 12.27 -20.63 -10.55
CA TYR A 81 12.16 -21.44 -11.78
C TYR A 81 12.16 -20.57 -13.05
#